data_AF-A0A7C4NWS4-F1
#
_entry.id   AF-A0A7C4NWS4-F1
#
_cell.length_a   1.000
_cell.length_b   1.000
_cell.length_c   1.000
_cell.angle_alpha   90.00
_cell.angle_beta   90.00
_cell.angle_gamma   90.00
#
_symmetry.space_group_name_H-M   'P 1'
#
loop_
_entity.id
_entity.type
_entity.pdbx_description
1 polymer ?
#
loop_
_entity_poly.entity_id
_entity_poly.type
_entity_poly.pdbx_seq_one_letter_code
_entity_poly.pdbx_strand_id
1 'polypeptide(L)'
;MNTRLFLLLVVSLRASAFVAAQPVVDAPETLRWVKKQGQRIESSLNDAIRSGEQTFMLLQMHRAWREFDAVAQAGLYCHAARVAAERGRSACDLLNLERKKDLSNLVIRATEAREEAFRMAGAAENCLTQLSSSAGAERRYLPSDLLVRDALMVELDLSDAKASGDFHILAQKVEHALRVLRDAEYLSFTLDDCSEVHRACLRAEEACRNALTANQWETAVAYLRRALEEVQIVRTLAERCK
;
A
#
# COMPACT_ATOMS: atom_id res chain seq x y z
N MET A 1 29.19 44.31 -34.07
CA MET A 1 29.08 43.17 -33.13
C MET A 1 27.69 43.16 -32.54
N ASN A 2 27.03 42.00 -32.62
CA ASN A 2 25.58 41.82 -32.54
C ASN A 2 25.05 41.80 -31.10
N THR A 3 24.47 42.90 -30.64
CA THR A 3 23.69 42.93 -29.37
C THR A 3 22.23 42.47 -29.55
N ARG A 4 21.73 42.39 -30.79
CA ARG A 4 20.35 41.94 -31.07
C ARG A 4 20.19 40.42 -31.14
N LEU A 5 21.27 39.67 -31.36
CA LEU A 5 21.21 38.20 -31.43
C LEU A 5 21.15 37.54 -30.04
N PHE A 6 21.64 38.21 -29.00
CA PHE A 6 21.68 37.67 -27.64
C PHE A 6 20.32 37.71 -26.94
N LEU A 7 19.45 38.66 -27.31
CA LEU A 7 18.14 38.83 -26.66
C LEU A 7 17.10 37.80 -27.15
N LEU A 8 17.26 37.26 -28.35
CA LEU A 8 16.39 36.19 -28.87
C LEU A 8 16.74 34.80 -28.30
N LEU A 9 17.97 34.60 -27.82
CA LEU A 9 18.40 33.34 -27.23
C LEU A 9 17.95 33.18 -25.75
N VAL A 10 17.73 34.29 -25.04
CA VAL A 10 17.28 34.27 -23.63
C VAL A 10 15.76 34.13 -23.50
N VAL A 11 14.98 34.52 -24.52
CA VAL A 11 13.51 34.36 -24.50
C VAL A 11 13.08 32.93 -24.90
N SER A 12 13.95 32.18 -25.60
CA SER A 12 13.65 30.84 -26.10
C SER A 12 13.83 29.70 -25.08
N LEU A 13 14.40 29.99 -23.90
CA LEU A 13 14.65 29.01 -22.82
C LEU A 13 13.58 28.96 -21.72
N ARG A 14 12.46 29.66 -21.90
CA ARG A 14 11.30 29.62 -20.97
C ARG A 14 10.08 28.88 -21.52
N ALA A 15 10.24 28.13 -22.60
CA ALA A 15 9.30 27.09 -22.98
C ALA A 15 9.82 25.73 -22.48
N SER A 16 10.14 25.64 -21.19
CA SER A 16 9.93 24.36 -20.51
C SER A 16 8.44 24.12 -20.63
N ALA A 17 8.05 23.28 -21.59
CA ALA A 17 6.80 22.59 -21.54
C ALA A 17 6.76 21.93 -20.15
N PHE A 18 6.09 22.60 -19.21
CA PHE A 18 5.34 21.88 -18.21
C PHE A 18 4.42 21.02 -19.03
N VAL A 19 4.86 19.78 -19.31
CA VAL A 19 3.94 18.68 -19.45
C VAL A 19 3.09 18.84 -18.21
N ALA A 20 1.87 19.34 -18.37
CA ALA A 20 0.89 19.31 -17.32
C ALA A 20 0.85 17.83 -16.94
N ALA A 21 1.48 17.48 -15.82
CA ALA A 21 1.27 16.19 -15.20
C ALA A 21 -0.25 16.12 -15.11
N GLN A 22 -0.85 15.22 -15.89
CA GLN A 22 -2.29 15.04 -15.82
C GLN A 22 -2.60 14.87 -14.33
N PRO A 23 -3.50 15.69 -13.76
CA PRO A 23 -3.85 15.56 -12.37
C PRO A 23 -4.65 14.27 -12.27
N VAL A 24 -3.97 13.14 -12.18
CA VAL A 24 -4.56 11.94 -11.61
C VAL A 24 -4.78 12.34 -10.16
N VAL A 25 -5.98 12.81 -9.87
CA VAL A 25 -6.38 13.16 -8.52
C VAL A 25 -6.88 11.88 -7.87
N ASP A 26 -6.54 11.69 -6.59
CA ASP A 26 -7.13 10.61 -5.80
C ASP A 26 -8.66 10.65 -5.91
N ALA A 27 -9.29 9.50 -6.09
CA ALA A 27 -10.74 9.44 -6.10
C ALA A 27 -11.30 9.90 -4.73
N PRO A 28 -12.48 10.54 -4.68
CA PRO A 28 -13.14 10.86 -3.41
C PRO A 28 -13.30 9.63 -2.52
N GLU A 29 -13.54 8.46 -3.11
CA GLU A 29 -13.60 7.16 -2.45
C GLU A 29 -12.28 6.87 -1.71
N THR A 30 -11.15 7.00 -2.42
CA THR A 30 -9.81 6.82 -1.87
C THR A 30 -9.57 7.72 -0.66
N LEU A 31 -9.89 9.01 -0.75
CA LEU A 31 -9.66 9.93 0.36
C LEU A 31 -10.60 9.69 1.54
N ARG A 32 -11.86 9.27 1.29
CA ARG A 32 -12.77 8.83 2.35
C ARG A 32 -12.24 7.58 3.06
N TRP A 33 -11.69 6.63 2.31
CA TRP A 33 -11.02 5.45 2.86
C TRP A 33 -9.83 5.86 3.74
N VAL A 34 -8.94 6.74 3.27
CA VAL A 34 -7.80 7.24 4.07
C VAL A 34 -8.26 7.90 5.37
N LYS A 35 -9.29 8.75 5.29
CA LYS A 35 -9.88 9.39 6.48
C LYS A 35 -10.40 8.35 7.47
N LYS A 36 -11.12 7.34 6.98
CA LYS A 36 -11.65 6.23 7.79
C LYS A 36 -10.51 5.45 8.47
N GLN A 37 -9.42 5.15 7.76
CA GLN A 37 -8.26 4.49 8.37
C GLN A 37 -7.62 5.35 9.46
N GLY A 38 -7.43 6.66 9.22
CA GLY A 38 -6.88 7.55 10.26
C GLY A 38 -7.73 7.59 11.53
N GLN A 39 -9.06 7.65 11.38
CA GLN A 39 -9.98 7.59 12.54
C GLN A 39 -9.90 6.24 13.27
N ARG A 40 -9.83 5.12 12.53
CA ARG A 40 -9.73 3.77 13.08
C ARG A 40 -8.42 3.57 13.87
N ILE A 41 -7.30 3.98 13.30
CA ILE A 41 -5.98 3.88 13.93
C ILE A 41 -5.95 4.71 15.22
N GLU A 42 -6.42 5.95 15.16
CA GLU A 42 -6.43 6.86 16.30
C GLU A 42 -7.23 6.26 17.48
N SER A 43 -8.44 5.78 17.21
CA SER A 43 -9.29 5.15 18.23
C SER A 43 -8.64 3.90 18.82
N SER A 44 -8.13 3.01 17.96
CA SER A 44 -7.54 1.74 18.38
C SER A 44 -6.30 1.94 19.28
N LEU A 45 -5.42 2.86 18.89
CA LEU A 45 -4.23 3.19 19.67
C LEU A 45 -4.58 3.97 20.95
N ASN A 46 -5.62 4.82 20.92
CA ASN A 46 -6.10 5.51 22.13
C ASN A 46 -6.58 4.48 23.17
N ASP A 47 -7.35 3.50 22.74
CA ASP A 47 -7.83 2.42 23.62
C ASP A 47 -6.66 1.59 24.17
N ALA A 48 -5.65 1.32 23.34
CA ALA A 48 -4.44 0.62 23.76
C ALA A 48 -3.68 1.38 24.85
N ILE A 49 -3.47 2.69 24.67
CA ILE A 49 -2.82 3.55 25.66
C ILE A 49 -3.56 3.53 26.99
N ARG A 50 -4.90 3.61 26.95
CA ARG A 50 -5.72 3.65 28.17
C ARG A 50 -5.76 2.32 28.91
N SER A 51 -5.63 1.20 28.20
CA SER A 51 -5.60 -0.13 28.82
C SER A 51 -4.39 -0.32 29.76
N GLY A 52 -3.25 0.31 29.45
CA GLY A 52 -1.97 0.07 30.13
C GLY A 52 -1.40 -1.33 29.91
N GLU A 53 -2.01 -2.18 29.09
CA GLU A 53 -1.57 -3.56 28.86
C GLU A 53 -0.56 -3.62 27.70
N GLN A 54 0.65 -4.08 27.99
CA GLN A 54 1.74 -4.11 27.00
C GLN A 54 1.45 -5.02 25.80
N THR A 55 0.85 -6.20 26.03
CA THR A 55 0.53 -7.15 24.95
C THR A 55 -0.52 -6.57 24.01
N PHE A 56 -1.57 -5.97 24.57
CA PHE A 56 -2.60 -5.30 23.80
C PHE A 56 -2.03 -4.12 23.01
N MET A 57 -1.13 -3.33 23.61
CA MET A 57 -0.41 -2.26 22.94
C MET A 57 0.38 -2.76 21.72
N LEU A 58 1.18 -3.81 21.88
CA LEU A 58 1.97 -4.39 20.79
C LEU A 58 1.07 -4.86 19.65
N LEU A 59 -0.05 -5.50 19.97
CA LEU A 59 -1.01 -5.97 18.97
C LEU A 59 -1.62 -4.79 18.19
N GLN A 60 -2.07 -3.74 18.88
CA GLN A 60 -2.66 -2.58 18.20
C GLN A 60 -1.64 -1.77 17.42
N MET A 61 -0.40 -1.64 17.92
CA MET A 61 0.68 -1.02 17.16
C MET A 61 1.01 -1.81 15.88
N HIS A 62 1.03 -3.14 15.94
CA HIS A 62 1.25 -3.96 14.75
C HIS A 62 0.09 -3.82 13.74
N ARG A 63 -1.16 -3.78 14.21
CA ARG A 63 -2.33 -3.53 13.34
C ARG A 63 -2.28 -2.15 12.70
N ALA A 64 -2.01 -1.11 13.49
CA ALA A 64 -1.85 0.25 13.00
C ALA A 64 -0.71 0.37 11.99
N TRP A 65 0.40 -0.35 12.19
CA TRP A 65 1.49 -0.42 11.21
C TRP A 65 1.00 -0.92 9.85
N ARG A 66 0.19 -1.99 9.81
CA ARG A 66 -0.39 -2.52 8.55
C ARG A 66 -1.34 -1.52 7.88
N GLU A 67 -2.18 -0.85 8.68
CA GLU A 67 -3.14 0.15 8.16
C GLU A 67 -2.41 1.37 7.60
N PHE A 68 -1.37 1.86 8.28
CA PHE A 68 -0.52 2.94 7.75
C PHE A 68 0.26 2.52 6.51
N ASP A 69 0.80 1.30 6.48
CA ASP A 69 1.56 0.78 5.35
C ASP A 69 0.68 0.67 4.10
N ALA A 70 -0.55 0.16 4.22
CA ALA A 70 -1.52 0.13 3.13
C ALA A 70 -1.75 1.52 2.52
N VAL A 71 -1.89 2.56 3.35
CA VAL A 71 -2.07 3.94 2.88
C VAL A 71 -0.79 4.51 2.26
N ALA A 72 0.37 4.25 2.85
CA ALA A 72 1.65 4.73 2.35
C ALA A 72 1.99 4.10 0.97
N GLN A 73 1.74 2.80 0.82
CA GLN A 73 1.97 2.06 -0.42
C GLN A 73 0.93 2.39 -1.50
N ALA A 74 -0.24 2.89 -1.12
CA ALA A 74 -1.28 3.28 -2.09
C ALA A 74 -0.82 4.36 -3.09
N GLY A 75 0.26 5.09 -2.79
CA GLY A 75 0.82 6.05 -3.75
C GLY A 75 -0.07 7.27 -3.97
N LEU A 76 -0.77 7.71 -2.91
CA LEU A 76 -1.70 8.83 -2.94
C LEU A 76 -1.06 10.13 -3.47
N TYR A 77 -1.85 10.87 -4.26
CA TYR A 77 -1.50 12.21 -4.72
C TYR A 77 -1.69 13.27 -3.63
N CYS A 78 -2.56 13.03 -2.66
CA CYS A 78 -2.70 13.81 -1.43
C CYS A 78 -1.44 13.64 -0.57
N HIS A 79 -0.39 14.38 -0.91
CA HIS A 79 0.96 14.20 -0.37
C HIS A 79 1.02 14.30 1.16
N ALA A 80 0.27 15.22 1.76
CA ALA A 80 0.23 15.38 3.21
C ALA A 80 -0.33 14.14 3.92
N ALA A 81 -1.35 13.49 3.35
CA ALA A 81 -1.89 12.25 3.89
C ALA A 81 -0.89 11.09 3.75
N ARG A 82 -0.22 10.98 2.58
CA ARG A 82 0.83 9.98 2.34
C ARG A 82 2.00 10.13 3.34
N VAL A 83 2.51 11.34 3.53
CA VAL A 83 3.63 11.60 4.46
C VAL A 83 3.25 11.29 5.90
N ALA A 84 2.03 11.65 6.31
CA ALA A 84 1.52 11.29 7.64
C ALA A 84 1.45 9.76 7.79
N ALA A 85 0.99 9.03 6.76
CA ALA A 85 0.96 7.56 6.77
C ALA A 85 2.37 6.96 6.90
N GLU A 86 3.35 7.44 6.13
CA GLU A 86 4.74 6.99 6.20
C GLU A 86 5.36 7.20 7.59
N ARG A 87 5.07 8.35 8.23
CA ARG A 87 5.54 8.66 9.60
C ARG A 87 4.84 7.82 10.66
N GLY A 88 3.53 7.64 10.54
CA GLY A 88 2.76 6.77 11.42
C GLY A 88 3.25 5.32 11.37
N ARG A 89 3.50 4.81 10.17
CA ARG A 89 4.13 3.50 9.95
C ARG A 89 5.48 3.40 10.68
N SER A 90 6.34 4.41 10.55
CA SER A 90 7.63 4.43 11.24
C SER A 90 7.48 4.43 12.77
N ALA A 91 6.54 5.21 13.30
CA ALA A 91 6.24 5.23 14.74
C ALA A 91 5.78 3.85 15.24
N CYS A 92 5.00 3.13 14.45
CA CYS A 92 4.50 1.78 14.75
C CYS A 92 5.50 0.63 14.47
N ASP A 93 6.69 0.89 13.91
CA ASP A 93 7.63 -0.16 13.50
C ASP A 93 8.25 -0.93 14.69
N LEU A 94 7.63 -2.05 15.06
CA LEU A 94 8.10 -2.89 16.17
C LEU A 94 9.46 -3.56 15.92
N LEU A 95 9.98 -3.53 14.70
CA LEU A 95 11.30 -4.09 14.36
C LEU A 95 12.42 -3.06 14.48
N ASN A 96 12.11 -1.77 14.67
CA ASN A 96 13.11 -0.74 14.91
C ASN A 96 13.91 -1.04 16.19
N LEU A 97 15.19 -1.39 15.99
CA LEU A 97 16.12 -1.79 17.06
C LEU A 97 16.69 -0.60 17.85
N GLU A 98 16.59 0.62 17.32
CA GLU A 98 17.06 1.83 17.98
C GLU A 98 16.08 2.28 19.07
N ARG A 99 14.82 1.84 18.99
CA ARG A 99 13.75 2.18 19.93
C ARG A 99 13.51 1.04 20.92
N LYS A 100 13.60 1.34 22.22
CA LYS A 100 13.32 0.36 23.29
C LYS A 100 11.89 -0.19 23.19
N LYS A 101 11.64 -1.41 23.69
CA LYS A 101 10.32 -2.06 23.63
C LYS A 101 9.63 -2.15 25.00
N ASP A 102 10.11 -1.37 25.97
CA ASP A 102 9.43 -1.21 27.25
C ASP A 102 8.10 -0.46 27.09
N LEU A 103 7.19 -0.66 28.04
CA LEU A 103 5.84 -0.10 27.99
C LEU A 103 5.83 1.42 27.83
N SER A 104 6.73 2.14 28.51
CA SER A 104 6.80 3.61 28.42
C SER A 104 7.15 4.06 27.01
N ASN A 105 8.14 3.42 26.38
CA ASN A 105 8.47 3.74 24.99
C ASN A 105 7.37 3.34 24.02
N LEU A 106 6.68 2.21 24.25
CA LEU A 106 5.52 1.84 23.44
C LEU A 106 4.39 2.86 23.53
N VAL A 107 4.12 3.40 24.72
CA VAL A 107 3.12 4.46 24.92
C VAL A 107 3.49 5.75 24.18
N ILE A 108 4.77 6.17 24.24
CA ILE A 108 5.26 7.34 23.49
C ILE A 108 5.04 7.14 21.99
N ARG A 109 5.49 5.99 21.47
CA ARG A 109 5.37 5.65 20.05
C ARG A 109 3.92 5.53 19.58
N ALA A 110 3.06 4.94 20.40
CA ALA A 110 1.63 4.87 20.11
C ALA A 110 1.00 6.28 20.09
N THR A 111 1.46 7.19 20.94
CA THR A 111 1.01 8.59 20.94
C THR A 111 1.47 9.31 19.67
N GLU A 112 2.74 9.17 19.27
CA GLU A 112 3.26 9.69 18.00
C GLU A 112 2.43 9.16 16.80
N ALA A 113 2.18 7.86 16.77
CA ALA A 113 1.39 7.23 15.72
C ALA A 113 -0.06 7.75 15.68
N ARG A 114 -0.69 8.00 16.84
CA ARG A 114 -2.02 8.62 16.90
C ARG A 114 -2.04 10.03 16.31
N GLU A 115 -1.04 10.84 16.62
CA GLU A 115 -0.95 12.18 16.05
C GLU A 115 -0.83 12.13 14.53
N GLU A 116 -0.03 11.21 13.98
CA GLU A 116 0.08 11.04 12.54
C GLU A 116 -1.22 10.50 11.92
N ALA A 117 -1.95 9.61 12.60
CA ALA A 117 -3.28 9.17 12.16
C ALA A 117 -4.29 10.33 12.10
N PHE A 118 -4.27 11.23 13.10
CA PHE A 118 -5.09 12.42 13.10
C PHE A 118 -4.72 13.38 11.95
N ARG A 119 -3.43 13.62 11.73
CA ARG A 119 -2.94 14.44 10.60
C ARG A 119 -3.30 13.83 9.25
N MET A 120 -3.20 12.51 9.12
CA MET A 120 -3.57 11.77 7.91
C MET A 120 -5.06 11.95 7.59
N ALA A 121 -5.94 11.79 8.58
CA ALA A 121 -7.38 11.99 8.40
C ALA A 121 -7.72 13.45 8.05
N GLY A 122 -7.09 14.43 8.72
CA GLY A 122 -7.28 15.85 8.43
C GLY A 122 -6.78 16.24 7.02
N ALA A 123 -5.64 15.70 6.59
CA ALA A 123 -5.11 15.93 5.25
C ALA A 123 -6.04 15.37 4.16
N ALA A 124 -6.57 14.16 4.35
CA ALA A 124 -7.52 13.56 3.43
C ALA A 124 -8.81 14.39 3.30
N GLU A 125 -9.34 14.90 4.43
CA GLU A 125 -10.52 15.80 4.43
C GLU A 125 -10.27 17.11 3.68
N ASN A 126 -9.09 17.69 3.85
CA ASN A 126 -8.70 18.90 3.14
C ASN A 126 -8.60 18.65 1.63
N CYS A 127 -7.98 17.54 1.22
CA CYS A 127 -7.90 17.12 -0.18
C CYS A 127 -9.31 16.86 -0.77
N LEU A 128 -10.22 16.24 -0.02
CA LEU A 128 -11.63 16.04 -0.42
C LEU A 128 -12.36 17.37 -0.68
N THR A 129 -12.15 18.35 0.21
CA THR A 129 -12.78 19.67 0.11
C THR A 129 -12.23 20.47 -1.08
N GLN A 130 -10.97 20.28 -1.45
CA GLN A 130 -10.37 20.91 -2.64
C GLN A 130 -10.86 20.26 -3.94
N LEU A 131 -11.11 18.94 -3.92
CA LEU A 131 -11.65 18.20 -5.07
C LEU A 131 -13.04 18.66 -5.50
N SER A 132 -13.91 19.05 -4.57
CA SER A 132 -15.26 19.54 -4.89
C SER A 132 -15.24 20.86 -5.66
N SER A 133 -14.13 21.61 -5.61
CA SER A 133 -13.90 22.81 -6.43
C SER A 133 -13.28 22.55 -7.81
N SER A 134 -12.87 21.30 -8.10
CA SER A 134 -12.15 20.92 -9.32
C SER A 134 -13.01 20.02 -10.21
N ALA A 135 -13.69 20.61 -11.20
CA ALA A 135 -14.49 19.87 -12.17
C ALA A 135 -13.58 19.18 -13.21
N GLY A 136 -13.40 17.87 -13.06
CA GLY A 136 -12.66 17.04 -14.01
C GLY A 136 -12.83 15.56 -13.66
N ALA A 137 -13.64 14.86 -14.45
CA ALA A 137 -13.86 13.43 -14.37
C ALA A 137 -13.05 12.76 -15.50
N GLU A 138 -11.75 12.68 -15.33
CA GLU A 138 -10.92 11.70 -16.02
C GLU A 138 -10.34 10.77 -14.95
N ARG A 139 -10.27 9.47 -15.26
CA ARG A 139 -9.89 8.33 -14.40
C ARG A 139 -9.16 8.73 -13.11
N ARG A 140 -9.86 8.64 -11.99
CA ARG A 140 -9.29 8.91 -10.65
C ARG A 140 -8.75 7.61 -10.07
N TYR A 141 -7.64 7.73 -9.36
CA TYR A 141 -6.96 6.59 -8.76
C TYR A 141 -7.78 5.98 -7.60
N LEU A 142 -8.04 4.67 -7.66
CA LEU A 142 -8.68 3.87 -6.62
C LEU A 142 -7.71 2.83 -6.03
N PRO A 143 -7.82 2.47 -4.73
CA PRO A 143 -7.02 1.41 -4.14
C PRO A 143 -7.22 0.05 -4.82
N SER A 144 -8.43 -0.22 -5.34
CA SER A 144 -8.74 -1.41 -6.12
C SER A 144 -7.86 -1.55 -7.38
N ASP A 145 -7.44 -0.43 -7.98
CA ASP A 145 -6.56 -0.44 -9.16
C ASP A 145 -5.19 -1.02 -8.81
N LEU A 146 -4.70 -0.81 -7.59
CA LEU A 146 -3.47 -1.44 -7.12
C LEU A 146 -3.63 -2.93 -6.92
N LEU A 147 -4.74 -3.38 -6.33
CA LEU A 147 -4.99 -4.81 -6.17
C LEU A 147 -5.00 -5.53 -7.53
N VAL A 148 -5.59 -4.92 -8.56
CA VAL A 148 -5.56 -5.44 -9.93
C VAL A 148 -4.13 -5.47 -10.49
N ARG A 149 -3.38 -4.38 -10.34
CA ARG A 149 -1.98 -4.28 -10.79
C ARG A 149 -1.09 -5.33 -10.12
N ASP A 150 -1.22 -5.47 -8.81
CA ASP A 150 -0.40 -6.36 -7.99
C ASP A 150 -0.74 -7.82 -8.31
N ALA A 151 -2.02 -8.15 -8.52
CA ALA A 151 -2.42 -9.47 -9.01
C ALA A 151 -1.80 -9.80 -10.38
N LEU A 152 -1.80 -8.86 -11.33
CA LEU A 152 -1.17 -9.04 -12.64
C LEU A 152 0.35 -9.28 -12.52
N MET A 153 1.03 -8.53 -11.65
CA MET A 153 2.46 -8.68 -11.41
C MET A 153 2.78 -10.05 -10.80
N VAL A 154 1.99 -10.50 -9.83
CA VAL A 154 2.11 -11.85 -9.26
C VAL A 154 1.85 -12.92 -10.31
N GLU A 155 0.82 -12.77 -11.14
CA GLU A 155 0.49 -13.72 -12.21
C GLU A 155 1.67 -13.89 -13.19
N LEU A 156 2.34 -12.79 -13.56
CA LEU A 156 3.53 -12.81 -14.40
C LEU A 156 4.69 -13.53 -13.72
N ASP A 157 5.01 -13.19 -12.46
CA ASP A 157 6.13 -13.83 -11.76
C ASP A 157 5.91 -15.33 -11.54
N LEU A 158 4.69 -15.74 -11.17
CA LEU A 158 4.38 -17.15 -10.99
C LEU A 158 4.38 -17.92 -12.32
N SER A 159 3.98 -17.27 -13.42
CA SER A 159 4.06 -17.86 -14.76
C SER A 159 5.51 -18.02 -15.22
N ASP A 160 6.36 -17.01 -15.00
CA ASP A 160 7.80 -17.08 -15.27
C ASP A 160 8.48 -18.17 -14.42
N ALA A 161 8.18 -18.21 -13.12
CA ALA A 161 8.68 -19.23 -12.19
C ALA A 161 8.37 -20.63 -12.71
N LYS A 162 7.11 -20.87 -13.08
CA LYS A 162 6.63 -22.16 -13.59
C LYS A 162 7.25 -22.52 -14.94
N ALA A 163 7.49 -21.56 -15.82
CA ALA A 163 8.07 -21.81 -17.14
C ALA A 163 9.59 -22.07 -17.10
N SER A 164 10.27 -21.63 -16.04
CA SER A 164 11.73 -21.63 -15.96
C SER A 164 12.37 -23.02 -15.96
N GLY A 165 11.75 -24.03 -15.35
CA GLY A 165 12.38 -25.34 -15.15
C GLY A 165 13.53 -25.33 -14.13
N ASP A 166 13.74 -24.22 -13.41
CA ASP A 166 14.89 -23.99 -12.53
C ASP A 166 14.42 -23.54 -11.14
N PHE A 167 14.86 -24.25 -10.09
CA PHE A 167 14.50 -23.94 -8.70
C PHE A 167 15.04 -22.59 -8.21
N HIS A 168 16.19 -22.14 -8.72
CA HIS A 168 16.73 -20.82 -8.35
C HIS A 168 15.86 -19.69 -8.89
N ILE A 169 15.43 -19.80 -10.16
CA ILE A 169 14.53 -18.82 -10.78
C ILE A 169 13.15 -18.88 -10.11
N LEU A 170 12.65 -20.08 -9.84
CA LEU A 170 11.40 -20.27 -9.10
C LEU A 170 11.46 -19.56 -7.75
N ALA A 171 12.53 -19.80 -6.96
CA ALA A 171 12.66 -19.20 -5.64
C ALA A 171 12.63 -17.67 -5.71
N GLN A 172 13.45 -17.07 -6.60
CA GLN A 172 13.50 -15.62 -6.77
C GLN A 172 12.13 -15.02 -7.14
N LYS A 173 11.44 -15.63 -8.09
CA LYS A 173 10.14 -15.15 -8.59
C LYS A 173 9.03 -15.34 -7.55
N VAL A 174 8.99 -16.47 -6.87
CA VAL A 174 8.00 -16.76 -5.83
C VAL A 174 8.22 -15.88 -4.59
N GLU A 175 9.46 -15.58 -4.22
CA GLU A 175 9.77 -14.62 -3.15
C GLU A 175 9.34 -13.20 -3.48
N HIS A 176 9.46 -12.76 -4.73
CA HIS A 176 8.91 -11.49 -5.17
C HIS A 176 7.38 -11.49 -5.13
N ALA A 177 6.75 -12.53 -5.69
CA ALA A 177 5.30 -12.72 -5.65
C ALA A 177 4.74 -12.70 -4.21
N LEU A 178 5.42 -13.34 -3.26
CA LEU A 178 5.04 -13.34 -1.84
C LEU A 178 5.07 -11.94 -1.20
N ARG A 179 5.99 -11.07 -1.62
CA ARG A 179 6.04 -9.69 -1.13
C ARG A 179 4.84 -8.90 -1.66
N VAL A 180 4.60 -8.98 -2.96
CA VAL A 180 3.47 -8.29 -3.61
C VAL A 180 2.12 -8.80 -3.08
N LEU A 181 1.97 -10.12 -2.85
CA LEU A 181 0.75 -10.69 -2.27
C LEU A 181 0.49 -10.17 -0.85
N ARG A 182 1.53 -9.95 -0.06
CA ARG A 182 1.39 -9.41 1.31
C ARG A 182 0.93 -7.96 1.30
N ASP A 183 1.47 -7.16 0.39
CA ASP A 183 1.03 -5.78 0.19
C ASP A 183 -0.46 -5.75 -0.22
N ALA A 184 -0.87 -6.62 -1.14
CA ALA A 184 -2.27 -6.78 -1.54
C ALA A 184 -3.17 -7.32 -0.40
N GLU A 185 -2.67 -8.22 0.45
CA GLU A 185 -3.37 -8.74 1.63
C GLU A 185 -3.62 -7.64 2.67
N TYR A 186 -2.63 -6.78 2.91
CA TYR A 186 -2.77 -5.62 3.80
C TYR A 186 -3.77 -4.62 3.24
N LEU A 187 -3.65 -4.27 1.97
CA LEU A 187 -4.57 -3.32 1.34
C LEU A 187 -6.01 -3.84 1.36
N SER A 188 -6.24 -5.08 0.91
CA SER A 188 -7.57 -5.69 0.88
C SER A 188 -8.22 -5.83 2.27
N PHE A 189 -7.43 -6.01 3.33
CA PHE A 189 -7.96 -6.03 4.70
C PHE A 189 -8.54 -4.67 5.14
N THR A 190 -8.08 -3.57 4.54
CA THR A 190 -8.51 -2.21 4.91
C THR A 190 -9.67 -1.68 4.08
N LEU A 191 -9.99 -2.34 2.96
CA LEU A 191 -11.06 -1.94 2.04
C LEU A 191 -12.39 -2.62 2.39
N ASP A 192 -13.49 -1.93 2.11
CA ASP A 192 -14.84 -2.45 2.23
C ASP A 192 -15.13 -3.45 1.08
N ASP A 193 -16.03 -4.41 1.34
CA ASP A 193 -16.45 -5.44 0.39
C ASP A 193 -15.31 -6.33 -0.17
N CYS A 194 -14.15 -6.38 0.49
CA CYS A 194 -12.92 -6.98 -0.04
C CYS A 194 -12.53 -8.33 0.63
N SER A 195 -13.41 -8.92 1.43
CA SER A 195 -13.12 -10.13 2.23
C SER A 195 -12.77 -11.38 1.42
N GLU A 196 -13.32 -11.52 0.21
CA GLU A 196 -13.01 -12.65 -0.68
C GLU A 196 -11.64 -12.49 -1.32
N VAL A 197 -11.31 -11.27 -1.75
CA VAL A 197 -9.98 -10.89 -2.26
C VAL A 197 -8.92 -11.13 -1.20
N HIS A 198 -9.14 -10.64 0.02
CA HIS A 198 -8.24 -10.87 1.15
C HIS A 198 -7.97 -12.36 1.42
N ARG A 199 -9.03 -13.19 1.42
CA ARG A 199 -8.88 -14.64 1.60
C ARG A 199 -8.15 -15.30 0.43
N ALA A 200 -8.35 -14.82 -0.80
CA ALA A 200 -7.62 -15.32 -1.97
C ALA A 200 -6.12 -14.98 -1.89
N CYS A 201 -5.76 -13.76 -1.45
CA CYS A 201 -4.35 -13.40 -1.19
C CYS A 201 -3.69 -14.35 -0.18
N LEU A 202 -4.35 -14.63 0.95
CA LEU A 202 -3.84 -15.56 1.96
C LEU A 202 -3.62 -16.98 1.41
N ARG A 203 -4.56 -17.50 0.61
CA ARG A 203 -4.44 -18.82 -0.01
C ARG A 203 -3.35 -18.86 -1.08
N ALA A 204 -3.20 -17.79 -1.85
CA ALA A 204 -2.10 -17.64 -2.80
C ALA A 204 -0.74 -17.61 -2.08
N GLU A 205 -0.62 -16.87 -0.98
CA GLU A 205 0.60 -16.85 -0.15
C GLU A 205 0.96 -18.25 0.38
N GLU A 206 -0.02 -18.98 0.91
CA GLU A 206 0.19 -20.34 1.40
C GLU A 206 0.68 -21.27 0.28
N ALA A 207 0.05 -21.21 -0.90
CA ALA A 207 0.47 -21.99 -2.06
C ALA A 207 1.90 -21.61 -2.51
N CYS A 208 2.26 -20.33 -2.54
CA CYS A 208 3.61 -19.87 -2.83
C CYS A 208 4.64 -20.41 -1.82
N ARG A 209 4.33 -20.38 -0.51
CA ARG A 209 5.22 -20.95 0.52
C ARG A 209 5.41 -22.45 0.34
N ASN A 210 4.35 -23.17 -0.01
CA ASN A 210 4.41 -24.60 -0.30
C ASN A 210 5.22 -24.91 -1.56
N ALA A 211 5.20 -24.03 -2.57
CA ALA A 211 6.06 -24.14 -3.74
C ALA A 211 7.55 -24.01 -3.39
N LEU A 212 7.91 -23.08 -2.49
CA LEU A 212 9.30 -22.88 -2.04
C LEU A 212 9.86 -24.05 -1.20
N THR A 213 9.00 -24.78 -0.49
CA THR A 213 9.40 -25.91 0.35
C THR A 213 9.33 -27.25 -0.39
N ALA A 214 8.83 -27.27 -1.62
CA ALA A 214 8.73 -28.48 -2.43
C ALA A 214 10.12 -29.01 -2.82
N ASN A 215 10.31 -30.32 -2.66
CA ASN A 215 11.55 -31.01 -3.01
C ASN A 215 11.56 -31.60 -4.43
N GLN A 216 10.45 -31.45 -5.17
CA GLN A 216 10.24 -31.97 -6.52
C GLN A 216 9.61 -30.89 -7.38
N TRP A 217 10.05 -30.81 -8.64
CA TRP A 217 9.63 -29.76 -9.55
C TRP A 217 8.12 -29.84 -9.86
N GLU A 218 7.62 -31.05 -10.09
CA GLU A 218 6.20 -31.30 -10.37
C GLU A 218 5.31 -30.86 -9.21
N THR A 219 5.75 -31.10 -7.97
CA THR A 219 5.06 -30.67 -6.75
C THR A 219 5.07 -29.15 -6.63
N ALA A 220 6.22 -28.50 -6.88
CA ALA A 220 6.32 -27.04 -6.89
C ALA A 220 5.36 -26.44 -7.93
N VAL A 221 5.35 -26.97 -9.16
CA VAL A 221 4.47 -26.54 -10.25
C VAL A 221 2.99 -26.70 -9.91
N ALA A 222 2.61 -27.77 -9.20
CA ALA A 222 1.23 -27.96 -8.74
C ALA A 222 0.81 -26.85 -7.77
N TYR A 223 1.68 -26.47 -6.83
CA TYR A 223 1.42 -25.34 -5.93
C TYR A 223 1.38 -24.00 -6.66
N LEU A 224 2.27 -23.77 -7.64
CA LEU A 224 2.23 -22.55 -8.47
C LEU A 224 0.92 -22.45 -9.26
N ARG A 225 0.38 -23.56 -9.77
CA ARG A 225 -0.93 -23.57 -10.43
C ARG A 225 -2.04 -23.13 -9.47
N ARG A 226 -2.04 -23.65 -8.24
CA ARG A 226 -3.01 -23.24 -7.22
C ARG A 226 -2.87 -21.77 -6.85
N ALA A 227 -1.64 -21.26 -6.71
CA ALA A 227 -1.40 -19.85 -6.45
C ALA A 227 -1.94 -18.96 -7.59
N LEU A 228 -1.71 -19.35 -8.85
CA LEU A 228 -2.24 -18.65 -10.02
C LEU A 228 -3.78 -18.61 -10.05
N GLU A 229 -4.45 -19.72 -9.72
CA GLU A 229 -5.92 -19.77 -9.62
C GLU A 229 -6.46 -18.76 -8.60
N GLU A 230 -5.84 -18.68 -7.42
CA GLU A 230 -6.22 -17.72 -6.37
C GLU A 230 -5.94 -16.27 -6.79
N VAL A 231 -4.81 -16.00 -7.45
CA VAL A 231 -4.46 -14.67 -7.98
C VAL A 231 -5.46 -14.22 -9.05
N GLN A 232 -5.99 -15.16 -9.84
CA GLN A 232 -7.01 -14.86 -10.83
C GLN A 232 -8.35 -14.47 -10.19
N ILE A 233 -8.68 -15.05 -9.03
CA ILE A 233 -9.81 -14.62 -8.18
C ILE A 233 -9.57 -13.19 -7.69
N VAL A 234 -8.39 -12.88 -7.16
CA VAL A 234 -8.01 -11.51 -6.74
C VAL A 234 -8.25 -10.53 -7.88
N ARG A 235 -7.69 -10.80 -9.06
CA ARG A 235 -7.80 -9.91 -10.24
C ARG A 235 -9.25 -9.66 -10.64
N THR A 236 -10.10 -10.68 -10.59
CA THR A 236 -11.49 -10.60 -11.06
C THR A 236 -12.40 -9.87 -10.06
N LEU A 237 -12.08 -9.94 -8.77
CA LEU A 237 -12.93 -9.40 -7.71
C LEU A 237 -12.43 -8.07 -7.15
N ALA A 238 -11.16 -7.71 -7.36
CA ALA A 238 -10.53 -6.50 -6.82
C ALA A 238 -11.29 -5.20 -7.17
N GLU A 239 -11.86 -5.10 -8.37
CA GLU A 239 -12.63 -3.92 -8.81
C GLU A 239 -13.89 -3.66 -7.96
N ARG A 240 -14.35 -4.65 -7.18
CA ARG A 240 -15.51 -4.51 -6.29
C ARG A 240 -15.16 -3.93 -4.92
N CYS A 241 -13.87 -3.91 -4.56
CA CYS A 241 -13.39 -3.39 -3.29
C CYS A 241 -13.48 -1.86 -3.24
N LYS A 242 -13.81 -1.30 -2.07
CA LYS A 242 -14.03 0.15 -1.90
C LYS A 242 -13.25 0.75 -0.73
#